data_AF-A0A9E4MI17-F1
#
_entry.id   AF-A0A9E4MI17-F1
#
_cell.length_a   1.000
_cell.length_b   1.000
_cell.length_c   1.000
_cell.angle_alpha   90.00
_cell.angle_beta   90.00
_cell.angle_gamma   90.00
#
_symmetry.space_group_name_H-M   'P 1'
#
loop_
_entity.id
_entity.type
_entity.pdbx_description
1 polymer ?
#
loop_
_entity_poly.entity_id
_entity_poly.type
_entity_poly.pdbx_seq_one_letter_code
_entity_poly.pdbx_strand_id
1 'polypeptide(L)'
;MTGSWIPGSPEDASQPVSVLSREDLEAEGSPSILAVIRNLSFSLGADLESDQFGSRTGADRSTLNLRGLGPSRSLVLLNGDRITWSPGAIPDQAQLMVDTNVLPMVAVEKVEFLRDGGAATYGSDAIAGVMNVITRSHFDGLSF
;
A
#
# COMPACT_ATOMS: atom_id res chain seq x y z
N MET A 1 -5.79 9.73 -10.83
CA MET A 1 -4.48 9.10 -10.57
C MET A 1 -4.00 9.55 -9.22
N THR A 2 -3.31 8.68 -8.48
CA THR A 2 -2.64 9.07 -7.24
C THR A 2 -1.57 10.13 -7.55
N GLY A 3 -1.50 11.21 -6.78
CA GLY A 3 -0.60 12.35 -7.04
C GLY A 3 -1.21 13.51 -7.83
N SER A 4 -2.45 13.40 -8.33
CA SER A 4 -3.18 14.50 -8.96
C SER A 4 -4.68 14.43 -8.68
N TRP A 5 -5.31 15.59 -8.45
CA TRP A 5 -6.77 15.71 -8.33
C TRP A 5 -7.49 15.64 -9.68
N ILE A 6 -6.74 15.68 -10.79
CA ILE A 6 -7.28 15.60 -12.14
C ILE A 6 -7.10 14.16 -12.65
N PRO A 7 -8.17 13.49 -13.15
CA PRO A 7 -8.03 12.21 -13.83
C PRO A 7 -7.11 12.33 -15.05
N GLY A 8 -6.11 11.46 -15.16
CA GLY A 8 -5.12 11.45 -16.24
C GLY A 8 -4.43 10.10 -16.33
N SER A 9 -3.49 9.93 -17.25
CA SER A 9 -2.66 8.73 -17.33
C SER A 9 -1.42 8.83 -16.41
N PRO A 10 -0.65 7.74 -16.20
CA PRO A 10 0.60 7.82 -15.45
C PRO A 10 1.63 8.71 -16.14
N GLU A 11 1.58 8.84 -17.47
CA GLU A 11 2.45 9.74 -18.23
C GLU A 11 2.06 11.22 -18.09
N ASP A 12 0.81 11.51 -17.75
CA ASP A 12 0.32 12.86 -17.43
C ASP A 12 0.54 13.26 -15.96
N ALA A 13 0.99 12.33 -15.11
CA ALA A 13 1.16 12.58 -13.68
C ALA A 13 2.37 13.50 -13.44
N SER A 14 2.16 14.60 -12.71
CA SER A 14 3.22 15.55 -12.34
C SER A 14 4.27 14.96 -11.39
N GLN A 15 3.97 13.80 -10.79
CA GLN A 15 4.85 13.08 -9.87
C GLN A 15 5.09 11.65 -10.39
N PRO A 16 6.26 11.04 -10.11
CA PRO A 16 6.57 9.68 -10.57
C PRO A 16 5.67 8.65 -9.88
N VAL A 17 4.66 8.18 -10.60
CA VAL A 17 3.75 7.09 -10.18
C VAL A 17 4.18 5.78 -10.82
N SER A 18 4.25 4.71 -10.01
CA SER A 18 4.31 3.33 -10.51
C SER A 18 2.90 2.81 -10.55
N VAL A 19 2.54 2.10 -11.61
CA VAL A 19 1.28 1.37 -11.66
C VAL A 19 1.62 -0.09 -11.84
N LEU A 20 1.03 -0.93 -11.00
CA LEU A 20 0.99 -2.37 -11.19
C LEU A 20 -0.43 -2.74 -11.54
N SER A 21 -0.65 -3.16 -12.79
CA SER A 21 -1.99 -3.49 -13.28
C SER A 21 -2.40 -4.90 -12.87
N ARG A 22 -3.68 -5.23 -13.09
CA ARG A 22 -4.18 -6.58 -12.92
C ARG A 22 -3.46 -7.57 -13.84
N GLU A 23 -3.18 -7.20 -15.07
CA GLU A 23 -2.45 -8.05 -16.02
C GLU A 23 -1.04 -8.36 -15.50
N ASP A 24 -0.36 -7.38 -14.90
CA ASP A 24 0.95 -7.59 -14.27
C ASP A 24 0.83 -8.54 -13.07
N LEU A 25 -0.18 -8.34 -12.22
CA LEU A 25 -0.45 -9.19 -11.04
C LEU A 25 -0.78 -10.62 -11.45
N GLU A 26 -1.57 -10.81 -12.52
CA GLU A 26 -1.95 -12.12 -13.05
C GLU A 26 -0.74 -12.82 -13.69
N ALA A 27 0.10 -12.08 -14.41
CA ALA A 27 1.35 -12.60 -14.98
C ALA A 27 2.34 -13.06 -13.90
N GLU A 28 2.33 -12.41 -12.73
CA GLU A 28 3.15 -12.76 -11.56
C GLU A 28 2.53 -13.91 -10.71
N GLY A 29 1.34 -14.41 -11.08
CA GLY A 29 0.68 -15.51 -10.38
C GLY A 29 -0.23 -15.07 -9.22
N SER A 30 -0.82 -13.88 -9.30
CA SER A 30 -1.72 -13.29 -8.29
C SER A 30 -1.08 -13.19 -6.89
N PRO A 31 0.05 -12.45 -6.76
CA PRO A 31 0.74 -12.29 -5.49
C PRO A 31 -0.16 -11.56 -4.47
N SER A 32 0.06 -11.81 -3.16
CA SER A 32 -0.57 -11.00 -2.12
C SER A 32 -0.08 -9.55 -2.17
N ILE A 33 -0.83 -8.60 -1.61
CA ILE A 33 -0.39 -7.19 -1.50
C ILE A 33 0.98 -7.09 -0.80
N LEU A 34 1.25 -7.93 0.19
CA LEU A 34 2.56 -8.01 0.85
C LEU A 34 3.67 -8.39 -0.13
N ALA A 35 3.45 -9.42 -0.96
CA ALA A 35 4.42 -9.86 -1.95
C ALA A 35 4.66 -8.77 -3.01
N VAL A 36 3.60 -8.09 -3.46
CA VAL A 36 3.70 -6.91 -4.33
C VAL A 36 4.59 -5.85 -3.70
N ILE A 37 4.32 -5.47 -2.45
CA ILE A 37 5.11 -4.45 -1.73
C ILE A 37 6.58 -4.86 -1.64
N ARG A 38 6.88 -6.14 -1.34
CA ARG A 38 8.24 -6.66 -1.23
C ARG A 38 9.02 -6.66 -2.54
N ASN A 39 8.34 -6.86 -3.67
CA ASN A 39 8.98 -6.87 -4.99
C ASN A 39 9.27 -5.47 -5.54
N LEU A 40 8.81 -4.40 -4.87
CA LEU A 40 9.16 -3.04 -5.24
C LEU A 40 10.61 -2.75 -4.86
N SER A 41 11.41 -2.32 -5.84
CA SER A 41 12.81 -1.89 -5.65
C SER A 41 12.99 -0.72 -4.68
N PHE A 42 11.92 0.01 -4.35
CA PHE A 42 11.89 1.15 -3.44
C PHE A 42 11.13 0.88 -2.13
N SER A 43 10.64 -0.34 -1.93
CA SER A 43 10.25 -0.83 -0.60
C SER A 43 11.45 -1.51 0.04
N LEU A 44 11.67 -1.27 1.34
CA LEU A 44 12.61 -2.10 2.12
C LEU A 44 11.91 -3.31 2.74
N GLY A 45 10.76 -3.71 2.17
CA GLY A 45 9.85 -4.70 2.73
C GLY A 45 8.79 -4.06 3.62
N ALA A 46 7.65 -4.72 3.75
CA ALA A 46 6.78 -4.52 4.90
C ALA A 46 7.57 -4.85 6.16
N ASP A 47 7.51 -4.01 7.21
CA ASP A 47 8.10 -4.33 8.50
C ASP A 47 7.52 -5.66 8.99
N LEU A 48 8.28 -6.74 8.78
CA LEU A 48 8.09 -8.05 9.39
C LEU A 48 9.35 -8.35 10.21
N GLU A 49 9.70 -7.47 11.15
CA GLU A 49 10.67 -7.86 12.17
C GLU A 49 9.92 -8.57 13.29
N SER A 50 9.56 -9.83 13.01
CA SER A 50 9.38 -10.84 14.04
C SER A 50 10.78 -11.23 14.54
N ASP A 51 11.25 -10.59 15.60
CA ASP A 51 12.37 -11.14 16.35
C ASP A 51 11.92 -12.47 16.95
N GLN A 52 12.58 -13.57 16.57
CA GLN A 52 12.24 -14.95 16.95
C GLN A 52 12.30 -15.19 18.47
N PHE A 53 12.72 -14.18 19.26
CA PHE A 53 12.91 -14.26 20.70
C PHE A 53 12.04 -13.28 21.53
N GLY A 54 11.17 -12.47 20.90
CA GLY A 54 10.43 -11.41 21.59
C GLY A 54 8.92 -11.49 21.42
N SER A 55 8.21 -12.05 22.41
CA SER A 55 6.74 -12.04 22.50
C SER A 55 6.16 -10.61 22.42
N ARG A 56 5.65 -10.18 21.26
CA ARG A 56 4.77 -9.00 21.14
C ARG A 56 3.69 -9.16 20.06
N THR A 57 2.48 -8.73 20.44
CA THR A 57 1.23 -8.67 19.68
C THR A 57 1.39 -7.96 18.33
N GLY A 58 1.42 -8.70 17.22
CA GLY A 58 1.53 -8.09 15.88
C GLY A 58 2.07 -8.97 14.75
N ALA A 59 2.43 -10.22 15.04
CA ALA A 59 3.13 -11.15 14.14
C ALA A 59 2.43 -11.47 12.79
N ASP A 60 1.16 -11.11 12.61
CA ASP A 60 0.39 -11.42 11.40
C ASP A 60 -0.01 -10.18 10.57
N ARG A 61 0.57 -9.00 10.87
CA ARG A 61 0.23 -7.76 10.15
C ARG A 61 1.23 -7.46 9.04
N SER A 62 0.72 -7.18 7.84
CA SER A 62 1.52 -6.67 6.73
C SER A 62 1.32 -5.16 6.65
N THR A 63 2.38 -4.35 6.70
CA THR A 63 2.28 -2.89 6.59
C THR A 63 3.15 -2.34 5.47
N LEU A 64 2.76 -1.21 4.89
CA LEU A 64 3.60 -0.50 3.95
C LEU A 64 4.73 0.23 4.70
N ASN A 65 5.99 -0.09 4.39
CA ASN A 65 7.15 0.70 4.80
C ASN A 65 8.00 1.05 3.58
N LEU A 66 7.85 2.27 3.08
CA LEU A 66 8.62 2.77 1.95
C LEU A 66 9.95 3.31 2.46
N ARG A 67 11.07 2.81 1.90
CA ARG A 67 12.44 3.24 2.21
C ARG A 67 12.84 3.13 3.70
N GLY A 68 12.16 2.30 4.50
CA GLY A 68 12.50 2.08 5.91
C GLY A 68 12.22 3.27 6.82
N LEU A 69 11.39 4.23 6.39
CA LEU A 69 11.07 5.44 7.15
C LEU A 69 10.01 5.20 8.25
N GLY A 70 9.45 3.99 8.30
CA GLY A 70 8.46 3.55 9.27
C GLY A 70 7.03 3.58 8.72
N PRO A 71 6.13 2.75 9.26
CA PRO A 71 4.79 2.55 8.71
C PRO A 71 3.88 3.78 8.88
N SER A 72 4.15 4.61 9.89
CA SER A 72 3.42 5.88 10.12
C SER A 72 3.74 6.98 9.09
N ARG A 73 4.72 6.73 8.20
CA ARG A 73 5.16 7.71 7.18
C ARG A 73 4.84 7.26 5.76
N SER A 74 4.18 6.13 5.60
CA SER A 74 3.71 5.64 4.30
C SER A 74 2.19 5.58 4.33
N LEU A 75 1.52 6.32 3.43
CA LEU A 75 0.06 6.36 3.41
C LEU A 75 -0.50 5.24 2.54
N VAL A 76 -1.54 4.56 3.03
CA VAL A 76 -2.32 3.60 2.26
C VAL A 76 -3.71 4.16 1.97
N LEU A 77 -4.08 4.16 0.70
CA LEU A 77 -5.39 4.57 0.20
C LEU A 77 -6.12 3.37 -0.42
N LEU A 78 -7.45 3.38 -0.35
CA LEU A 78 -8.35 2.51 -1.08
C LEU A 78 -9.25 3.39 -1.93
N ASN A 79 -9.16 3.28 -3.25
CA ASN A 79 -9.91 4.13 -4.19
C ASN A 79 -9.73 5.64 -3.95
N GLY A 80 -8.57 6.05 -3.41
CA GLY A 80 -8.29 7.44 -3.04
C GLY A 80 -8.69 7.82 -1.62
N ASP A 81 -9.48 7.00 -0.91
CA ASP A 81 -9.84 7.23 0.49
C ASP A 81 -8.81 6.63 1.45
N ARG A 82 -8.54 7.32 2.55
CA ARG A 82 -7.56 6.86 3.56
C ARG A 82 -8.07 5.63 4.29
N ILE A 83 -7.28 4.56 4.30
CA ILE A 83 -7.57 3.39 5.14
C ILE A 83 -7.16 3.72 6.57
N THR A 84 -8.06 3.48 7.52
CA THR A 84 -7.79 3.71 8.95
C THR A 84 -6.78 2.70 9.50
N TRP A 85 -6.12 3.06 10.59
CA TRP A 85 -5.15 2.21 11.26
C TRP A 85 -5.79 0.93 11.81
N SER A 86 -5.04 -0.18 11.77
CA SER A 86 -5.50 -1.47 12.27
C SER A 86 -5.81 -1.40 13.78
N PRO A 87 -6.95 -1.96 14.25
CA PRO A 87 -7.23 -2.10 15.67
C PRO A 87 -6.08 -2.83 16.38
N GLY A 88 -5.58 -2.26 17.49
CA GLY A 88 -4.43 -2.80 18.22
C GLY A 88 -3.07 -2.22 17.85
N ALA A 89 -3.03 -1.12 17.08
CA ALA A 89 -1.85 -0.26 17.02
C ALA A 89 -1.44 0.14 18.45
N ILE A 90 -0.22 -0.24 18.86
CA ILE A 90 0.24 -0.13 20.25
C ILE A 90 0.41 1.36 20.59
N PRO A 91 -0.37 1.92 21.53
CA PRO A 91 -0.34 3.36 21.84
C PRO A 91 1.03 3.85 22.35
N ASP A 92 1.85 2.95 22.96
CA ASP A 92 3.17 3.32 23.47
C ASP A 92 4.27 3.39 22.40
N GLN A 93 4.07 2.77 21.22
CA GLN A 93 5.10 2.66 20.18
C GLN A 93 4.92 3.65 19.01
N ALA A 94 3.91 4.52 19.04
CA ALA A 94 3.69 5.56 18.02
C ALA A 94 3.64 5.06 16.55
N GLN A 95 3.43 3.76 16.34
CA GLN A 95 3.36 3.15 15.01
C GLN A 95 1.90 2.88 14.66
N LEU A 96 1.25 3.95 14.24
CA LEU A 96 -0.02 3.86 13.53
C LEU A 96 0.25 3.16 12.19
N MET A 97 -0.29 1.97 12.01
CA MET A 97 -0.03 1.10 10.86
C MET A 97 -1.34 0.63 10.22
N VAL A 98 -1.32 0.48 8.90
CA VAL A 98 -2.42 -0.12 8.13
C VAL A 98 -2.03 -1.55 7.83
N ASP A 99 -2.87 -2.49 8.25
CA ASP A 99 -2.70 -3.90 7.87
C ASP A 99 -3.23 -4.11 6.46
N THR A 100 -2.35 -4.35 5.51
CA THR A 100 -2.68 -4.53 4.09
C THR A 100 -3.21 -5.94 3.78
N ASN A 101 -3.14 -6.88 4.73
CA ASN A 101 -3.73 -8.22 4.57
C ASN A 101 -5.25 -8.19 4.48
N VAL A 102 -5.90 -7.09 4.91
CA VAL A 102 -7.36 -6.92 4.85
C VAL A 102 -7.88 -6.67 3.43
N LEU A 103 -6.99 -6.44 2.46
CA LEU A 103 -7.34 -6.11 1.07
C LEU A 103 -7.35 -7.39 0.21
N PRO A 104 -8.53 -7.87 -0.24
CA PRO A 104 -8.60 -9.07 -1.06
C PRO A 104 -8.11 -8.81 -2.49
N MET A 105 -7.08 -9.53 -2.94
CA MET A 105 -6.50 -9.38 -4.29
C MET A 105 -7.52 -9.54 -5.43
N VAL A 106 -8.53 -10.38 -5.24
CA VAL A 106 -9.61 -10.57 -6.23
C VAL A 106 -10.38 -9.28 -6.52
N ALA A 107 -10.43 -8.35 -5.56
CA ALA A 107 -11.09 -7.06 -5.72
C ALA A 107 -10.16 -5.98 -6.30
N VAL A 108 -8.85 -6.22 -6.42
CA VAL A 108 -7.86 -5.23 -6.85
C VAL A 108 -7.81 -5.14 -8.36
N GLU A 109 -8.02 -3.95 -8.92
CA GLU A 109 -7.84 -3.67 -10.35
C GLU A 109 -6.39 -3.27 -10.65
N LYS A 110 -5.84 -2.38 -9.83
CA LYS A 110 -4.44 -1.95 -9.94
C LYS A 110 -3.97 -1.37 -8.62
N VAL A 111 -2.64 -1.33 -8.45
CA VAL A 111 -2.00 -0.66 -7.33
C VAL A 111 -1.13 0.46 -7.85
N GLU A 112 -1.37 1.68 -7.36
CA GLU A 112 -0.60 2.87 -7.72
C GLU A 112 0.33 3.24 -6.57
N PHE A 113 1.62 3.43 -6.87
CA PHE A 113 2.64 3.84 -5.92
C PHE A 113 3.19 5.22 -6.29
N LEU A 114 2.92 6.20 -5.44
CA LEU A 114 3.54 7.52 -5.52
C LEU A 114 4.90 7.48 -4.80
N ARG A 115 5.98 7.64 -5.58
CA ARG A 115 7.36 7.48 -5.09
C ARG A 115 7.95 8.73 -4.46
N ASP A 116 7.48 9.91 -4.83
CA ASP A 116 7.88 11.19 -4.23
C ASP A 116 6.84 11.58 -3.18
N GLY A 117 7.28 11.87 -1.96
CA GLY A 117 6.39 12.12 -0.82
C GLY A 117 5.13 12.92 -1.19
N GLY A 118 3.96 12.36 -0.86
CA GLY A 118 2.65 12.90 -1.17
C GLY A 118 2.13 13.91 -0.14
N ALA A 119 2.97 14.38 0.79
CA ALA A 119 2.50 15.13 1.97
C ALA A 119 1.76 16.44 1.63
N ALA A 120 2.11 17.10 0.53
CA ALA A 120 1.42 18.31 0.06
C ALA A 120 -0.02 18.03 -0.40
N THR A 121 -0.29 16.82 -0.90
CA THR A 121 -1.59 16.41 -1.46
C THR A 121 -2.40 15.60 -0.45
N TYR A 122 -1.72 14.77 0.34
CA TYR A 122 -2.33 13.72 1.15
C TYR A 122 -2.02 13.82 2.65
N GLY A 123 -1.30 14.86 3.10
CA GLY A 123 -1.05 15.12 4.53
C GLY A 123 0.19 14.45 5.12
N SER A 124 0.44 14.66 6.42
CA SER A 124 1.69 14.31 7.13
C SER A 124 2.08 12.84 7.09
N ASP A 125 1.15 11.93 6.83
CA ASP A 125 1.41 10.48 6.81
C ASP A 125 2.01 10.02 5.47
N ALA A 126 2.01 10.88 4.45
CA ALA A 126 2.49 10.59 3.10
C ALA A 126 3.93 11.06 2.85
N ILE A 127 4.78 11.12 3.89
CA ILE A 127 6.17 11.61 3.77
C ILE A 127 7.03 10.67 2.91
N ALA A 128 6.95 9.36 3.14
CA ALA A 128 7.72 8.36 2.41
C ALA A 128 7.13 8.05 1.03
N GLY A 129 5.82 8.25 0.87
CA GLY A 129 5.07 7.99 -0.35
C GLY A 129 3.62 7.57 -0.06
N VAL A 130 2.93 7.15 -1.13
CA VAL A 130 1.53 6.70 -1.06
C VAL A 130 1.37 5.41 -1.85
N MET A 131 0.68 4.43 -1.30
CA MET A 131 0.12 3.29 -2.04
C MET A 131 -1.39 3.46 -2.12
N ASN A 132 -1.93 3.46 -3.33
CA ASN A 132 -3.37 3.50 -3.55
C ASN A 132 -3.83 2.22 -4.24
N VAL A 133 -4.65 1.45 -3.55
CA VAL A 133 -5.25 0.24 -4.09
C VAL A 133 -6.55 0.63 -4.75
N ILE A 134 -6.62 0.44 -6.06
CA ILE A 134 -7.82 0.72 -6.85
C ILE A 134 -8.57 -0.60 -7.00
N THR A 135 -9.83 -0.63 -6.57
CA THR A 135 -10.68 -1.80 -6.71
C THR A 135 -11.39 -1.84 -8.05
N ARG A 136 -11.79 -3.03 -8.46
CA ARG A 136 -12.62 -3.25 -9.65
C ARG A 136 -13.93 -2.49 -9.52
N SER A 137 -14.28 -1.69 -10.53
CA SER A 137 -15.57 -0.99 -10.61
C SER A 137 -16.72 -1.91 -11.01
N HIS A 138 -16.41 -2.98 -11.75
CA HIS A 138 -17.35 -3.99 -12.20
C HIS A 138 -16.75 -5.38 -11.93
N PHE A 139 -17.36 -6.10 -10.99
CA PHE A 139 -17.05 -7.49 -10.71
C PHE A 139 -18.13 -8.37 -11.34
N ASP A 140 -17.88 -8.85 -12.56
CA ASP A 140 -18.62 -9.99 -13.10
C ASP A 140 -18.13 -11.25 -12.38
N GLY A 141 -19.02 -11.86 -11.60
CA GLY A 141 -18.68 -12.95 -10.70
C GLY A 141 -18.16 -14.21 -11.38
N LEU A 142 -17.28 -14.92 -10.66
CA LEU A 142 -16.69 -16.22 -10.97
C LEU A 142 -15.96 -16.30 -12.33
N SER A 143 -14.76 -15.73 -12.40
CA SER A 143 -13.70 -16.27 -13.26
C SER A 143 -13.03 -17.44 -12.52
N PHE A 144 -13.31 -18.66 -12.98
CA PHE A 144 -12.66 -19.91 -12.54
C PHE A 144 -11.28 -20.08 -13.18
#